data_AF-A0A0Q3BJL4-F1
#
_entry.id   AF-A0A0Q3BJL4-F1
#
_cell.length_a   1.000
_cell.length_b   1.000
_cell.length_c   1.000
_cell.angle_alpha   90.00
_cell.angle_beta   90.00
_cell.angle_gamma   90.00
#
_symmetry.space_group_name_H-M   'P 1'
#
loop_
_entity.id
_entity.type
_entity.pdbx_description
1 polymer ?
#
loop_
_entity_poly.entity_id
_entity_poly.type
_entity_poly.pdbx_seq_one_letter_code
_entity_poly.pdbx_strand_id
1 'polypeptide(L)'
;MTPNPDQPDPSERLKALEQKLAARKVTQPVKSHSESHHGQAQLAWRMVIELVAGLGIGFGIGYSLDLFFGTMPIFLVLFIFFGFAAGVNTMMRSAKEMQAKQQADQSADDEGETRGD
;
A
#
# COMPACT_ATOMS: atom_id res chain seq x y z
N MET A 1 -12.03 -5.06 -51.42
CA MET A 1 -11.09 -4.52 -50.42
C MET A 1 -9.69 -4.69 -51.01
N THR A 2 -9.21 -3.72 -51.79
CA THR A 2 -7.95 -3.84 -52.54
C THR A 2 -6.76 -3.60 -51.61
N PRO A 3 -5.73 -4.47 -51.61
CA PRO A 3 -4.50 -4.24 -50.85
C PRO A 3 -3.78 -3.01 -51.40
N ASN A 4 -3.44 -2.05 -50.54
CA ASN A 4 -2.72 -0.84 -50.91
C ASN A 4 -1.20 -1.14 -50.87
N PRO A 5 -0.45 -0.99 -51.97
CA PRO A 5 0.95 -1.42 -52.09
C PRO A 5 1.99 -0.51 -51.40
N ASP A 6 1.57 0.58 -50.74
CA ASP A 6 2.47 1.56 -50.10
C ASP A 6 2.53 1.45 -48.56
N GLN A 7 2.09 0.33 -47.98
CA GLN A 7 2.22 0.12 -46.54
C GLN A 7 3.44 -0.78 -46.27
N PRO A 8 4.46 -0.31 -45.53
CA PRO A 8 5.58 -1.15 -45.14
C PRO A 8 5.04 -2.38 -44.40
N ASP A 9 5.59 -3.55 -44.72
CA ASP A 9 5.11 -4.82 -44.25
C ASP A 9 4.93 -4.79 -42.72
N PRO A 10 3.82 -5.33 -42.17
CA PRO A 10 3.57 -5.32 -40.73
C PRO A 10 4.74 -5.87 -39.91
N SER A 11 5.47 -6.85 -40.47
CA SER A 11 6.66 -7.46 -39.90
C SER A 11 7.85 -6.50 -39.80
N GLU A 12 8.04 -5.60 -40.77
CA GLU A 12 9.09 -4.59 -40.75
C GLU A 12 8.83 -3.52 -39.68
N ARG A 13 7.56 -3.13 -39.52
CA ARG A 13 7.14 -2.21 -38.45
C ARG A 13 7.38 -2.82 -37.06
N LEU A 14 7.06 -4.10 -36.89
CA LEU A 14 7.31 -4.83 -35.64
C LEU A 14 8.81 -4.89 -35.33
N LYS A 15 9.65 -5.22 -36.31
CA LYS A 15 11.11 -5.24 -36.14
C LYS A 15 11.67 -3.86 -35.79
N ALA A 16 11.18 -2.79 -36.43
CA ALA A 16 11.60 -1.43 -36.13
C ALA A 16 11.19 -0.97 -34.71
N LEU A 17 10.02 -1.43 -34.24
CA LEU A 17 9.56 -1.20 -32.87
C LEU A 17 10.40 -2.00 -31.86
N GLU A 18 10.70 -3.27 -32.14
CA GLU A 18 11.56 -4.11 -31.29
C GLU A 18 12.97 -3.55 -31.17
N GLN A 19 13.57 -3.06 -32.26
CA GLN A 19 14.89 -2.42 -32.21
C GLN A 19 14.88 -1.13 -31.38
N LYS A 20 13.83 -0.29 -31.54
CA LYS A 20 13.65 0.90 -30.69
C LYS A 20 13.43 0.55 -29.23
N LEU A 21 12.71 -0.54 -28.95
CA LEU A 21 12.44 -1.00 -27.60
C LEU A 21 13.71 -1.57 -26.97
N ALA A 22 14.47 -2.40 -27.69
CA ALA A 22 15.76 -2.94 -27.26
C ALA A 22 16.77 -1.82 -26.96
N ALA A 23 16.86 -0.80 -27.84
CA ALA A 23 17.72 0.36 -27.61
C ALA A 23 17.34 1.15 -26.34
N ARG A 24 16.05 1.26 -26.00
CA ARG A 24 15.59 1.90 -24.75
C ARG A 24 15.64 0.99 -23.53
N LYS A 25 15.63 -0.32 -23.71
CA LYS A 25 15.62 -1.34 -22.65
C LYS A 25 17.03 -1.62 -22.10
N VAL A 26 18.08 -1.34 -22.89
CA VAL A 26 19.48 -1.40 -22.43
C VAL A 26 19.88 -0.15 -21.63
N THR A 27 19.29 1.01 -21.91
CA THR A 27 19.60 2.27 -21.18
C THR A 27 18.72 2.52 -19.96
N GLN A 28 17.63 1.78 -19.80
CA GLN A 28 16.83 1.80 -18.59
C GLN A 28 17.02 0.48 -17.85
N PRO A 29 17.94 0.40 -16.89
CA PRO A 29 17.55 -0.25 -15.66
C PRO A 29 16.32 0.55 -15.21
N VAL A 30 15.13 -0.01 -15.42
CA VAL A 30 13.98 0.41 -14.62
C VAL A 30 14.46 0.12 -13.20
N LYS A 31 14.99 1.14 -12.55
CA LYS A 31 15.24 1.12 -11.12
C LYS A 31 13.86 0.86 -10.54
N SER A 32 13.59 -0.40 -10.23
CA SER A 32 12.44 -0.86 -9.45
C SER A 32 12.55 -0.40 -7.99
N HIS A 33 13.16 0.77 -7.74
CA HIS A 33 13.15 1.45 -6.45
C HIS A 33 11.79 2.08 -6.10
N SER A 34 10.78 1.93 -6.97
CA SER A 34 9.40 2.29 -6.65
C SER A 34 8.78 1.31 -5.64
N GLU A 35 9.23 0.06 -5.55
CA GLU A 35 8.62 -0.89 -4.60
C GLU A 35 8.98 -0.63 -3.12
N SER A 36 10.11 0.03 -2.84
CA SER A 36 10.53 0.31 -1.46
C SER A 36 9.87 1.54 -0.82
N HIS A 37 9.40 2.52 -1.62
CA HIS A 37 8.70 3.71 -1.10
C HIS A 37 7.19 3.54 -0.98
N HIS A 38 6.57 2.70 -1.83
CA HIS A 38 5.11 2.47 -1.75
C HIS A 38 4.71 1.69 -0.49
N GLY A 39 5.52 0.72 -0.07
CA GLY A 39 5.24 -0.06 1.14
C GLY A 39 5.24 0.77 2.43
N GLN A 40 6.19 1.71 2.58
CA GLN A 40 6.29 2.56 3.76
C GLN A 40 5.17 3.59 3.83
N ALA A 41 4.80 4.19 2.69
CA ALA A 41 3.70 5.14 2.62
C ALA A 41 2.35 4.47 2.96
N GLN A 42 2.11 3.27 2.45
CA GLN A 42 0.90 2.50 2.75
C GLN A 42 0.80 2.12 4.24
N LEU A 43 1.93 1.76 4.85
CA LEU A 43 2.00 1.50 6.30
C LEU A 43 1.64 2.75 7.10
N ALA A 44 2.28 3.90 6.81
CA ALA A 44 1.99 5.16 7.48
C ALA A 44 0.53 5.59 7.34
N TRP A 45 -0.03 5.47 6.13
CA TRP A 45 -1.43 5.79 5.85
C TRP A 45 -2.41 4.90 6.63
N ARG A 46 -2.14 3.59 6.68
CA ARG A 46 -2.95 2.65 7.48
C ARG A 46 -2.93 2.99 8.96
N MET A 47 -1.77 3.33 9.52
CA MET A 47 -1.65 3.72 10.93
C MET A 47 -2.52 4.94 11.25
N VAL A 48 -2.58 5.92 10.34
CA VAL A 48 -3.47 7.09 10.48
C VAL A 48 -4.94 6.68 10.44
N ILE A 49 -5.35 5.87 9.46
CA ILE A 49 -6.74 5.40 9.37
C ILE A 49 -7.13 4.58 10.60
N GLU A 50 -6.26 3.71 11.10
CA GLU A 50 -6.52 2.90 12.28
C GLU A 50 -6.75 3.78 13.53
N LEU A 51 -5.95 4.83 13.70
CA LEU A 51 -6.14 5.80 14.79
C LEU A 51 -7.44 6.60 14.63
N VAL A 52 -7.70 7.13 13.43
CA VAL A 52 -8.90 7.93 13.13
C VAL A 52 -10.16 7.07 13.23
N ALA A 53 -10.11 5.81 12.80
CA ALA A 53 -11.22 4.87 12.93
C ALA A 53 -11.51 4.57 14.40
N GLY A 54 -10.49 4.29 15.22
CA GLY A 54 -10.66 4.08 16.66
C GLY A 54 -11.29 5.29 17.35
N LEU A 55 -10.80 6.49 17.04
CA LEU A 55 -11.33 7.73 17.59
C LEU A 55 -12.75 8.03 17.09
N GLY A 56 -13.03 7.80 15.81
CA GLY A 56 -14.34 7.99 15.19
C GLY A 56 -15.40 7.03 15.76
N ILE A 57 -15.04 5.78 16.00
CA ILE A 57 -15.91 4.80 16.67
C ILE A 57 -16.15 5.23 18.12
N GLY A 58 -15.10 5.60 18.87
CA GLY A 58 -15.22 6.08 20.25
C GLY A 58 -16.11 7.32 20.35
N PHE A 59 -15.90 8.29 19.47
CA PHE A 59 -16.73 9.48 19.37
C PHE A 59 -18.19 9.13 19.03
N GLY A 60 -18.42 8.31 17.99
CA GLY A 60 -19.77 7.94 17.57
C GLY A 60 -20.56 7.23 18.66
N ILE A 61 -19.94 6.29 19.36
CA ILE A 61 -20.55 5.57 20.48
C ILE A 61 -20.80 6.52 21.65
N GLY A 62 -19.77 7.24 22.09
CA GLY A 62 -19.87 8.12 23.25
C GLY A 62 -20.88 9.25 23.04
N TYR A 63 -20.89 9.87 21.86
CA TYR A 63 -21.87 10.89 21.48
C TYR A 63 -23.29 10.33 21.44
N SER A 64 -23.48 9.15 20.86
CA SER A 64 -24.80 8.51 20.84
C SER A 64 -25.29 8.24 22.26
N LEU A 65 -24.45 7.67 23.13
CA LEU A 65 -24.82 7.38 24.52
C LEU A 65 -25.19 8.66 25.28
N ASP A 66 -24.37 9.71 25.19
CA ASP A 66 -24.69 10.96 25.86
C ASP A 66 -26.02 11.57 25.38
N LEU A 67 -26.35 11.43 24.08
CA LEU A 67 -27.65 11.85 23.54
C LEU A 67 -28.82 11.02 24.09
N PHE A 68 -28.68 9.70 24.16
CA PHE A 68 -29.75 8.81 24.64
C PHE A 68 -30.01 8.94 26.14
N PHE A 69 -28.95 9.10 26.93
CA PHE A 69 -29.04 9.18 28.39
C PHE A 69 -29.17 10.62 28.91
N GLY A 70 -29.05 11.64 28.05
CA GLY A 70 -29.09 13.04 28.43
C GLY A 70 -28.00 13.43 29.43
N THR A 71 -26.92 12.65 29.48
CA THR A 71 -25.81 12.88 30.40
C THR A 71 -24.99 14.09 29.95
N MET A 72 -24.33 14.74 30.90
CA MET A 72 -23.13 15.53 30.58
C MET A 72 -22.16 14.67 29.78
N PRO A 73 -21.24 15.24 28.95
CA PRO A 73 -20.44 14.52 27.95
C PRO A 73 -19.38 13.57 28.55
N ILE A 74 -19.82 12.70 29.44
CA ILE A 74 -19.04 11.78 30.27
C ILE A 74 -18.77 10.54 29.43
N PHE A 75 -19.79 9.98 28.77
CA PHE A 75 -19.59 8.83 27.90
C PHE A 75 -18.73 9.20 26.70
N LEU A 76 -18.92 10.37 26.10
CA LEU A 76 -18.07 10.88 25.03
C LEU A 76 -16.60 10.94 25.45
N VAL A 77 -16.28 11.51 26.61
CA VAL A 77 -14.89 11.58 27.09
C VAL A 77 -14.33 10.17 27.34
N LEU A 78 -15.08 9.31 28.03
CA LEU A 78 -14.65 7.94 28.33
C LEU A 78 -14.41 7.11 27.05
N PHE A 79 -15.35 7.16 26.11
CA PHE A 79 -15.24 6.41 24.86
C PHE A 79 -14.23 7.00 23.88
N ILE A 80 -13.92 8.30 23.94
CA ILE A 80 -12.78 8.87 23.21
C ILE A 80 -11.47 8.25 23.70
N PHE A 81 -11.25 8.17 25.02
CA PHE A 81 -10.04 7.53 25.56
C PHE A 81 -9.99 6.05 25.20
N PHE A 82 -11.13 5.35 25.28
CA PHE A 82 -11.21 3.94 24.91
C PHE A 82 -10.95 3.72 23.41
N GLY A 83 -11.53 4.56 22.54
CA GLY A 83 -11.33 4.54 21.09
C GLY A 83 -9.89 4.87 20.70
N PHE A 84 -9.28 5.85 21.37
CA PHE A 84 -7.86 6.16 21.21
C PHE A 84 -6.97 4.98 21.62
N ALA A 85 -7.20 4.37 22.79
CA ALA A 85 -6.44 3.22 23.25
C ALA A 85 -6.57 2.03 22.28
N ALA A 86 -7.77 1.77 21.77
CA ALA A 86 -8.01 0.74 20.76
C ALA A 86 -7.31 1.06 19.42
N GLY A 87 -7.33 2.33 18.99
CA GLY A 87 -6.64 2.79 17.78
C GLY A 87 -5.12 2.63 17.87
N VAL A 88 -4.52 3.05 18.98
CA VAL A 88 -3.08 2.87 19.25
C VAL A 88 -2.71 1.40 19.31
N ASN A 89 -3.50 0.56 19.99
CA ASN A 89 -3.22 -0.88 20.07
C ASN A 89 -3.26 -1.54 18.68
N THR A 90 -4.21 -1.15 17.83
CA THR A 90 -4.31 -1.65 16.45
C THR A 90 -3.11 -1.21 15.61
N MET A 91 -2.73 0.07 15.71
CA MET A 91 -1.53 0.61 15.05
C MET A 91 -0.26 -0.15 15.46
N MET A 92 -0.08 -0.41 16.76
CA MET A 92 1.06 -1.17 17.27
C MET A 92 1.07 -2.62 16.77
N ARG A 93 -0.11 -3.24 16.63
CA ARG A 93 -0.23 -4.59 16.07
C ARG A 93 0.13 -4.60 14.58
N SER A 94 -0.40 -3.66 13.81
CA SER A 94 -0.08 -3.49 12.39
C SER A 94 1.41 -3.26 12.16
N ALA A 95 2.05 -2.42 12.99
CA ALA A 95 3.50 -2.21 12.91
C ALA A 95 4.30 -3.51 13.12
N LYS A 96 3.93 -4.33 14.11
CA LYS A 96 4.59 -5.62 14.37
C LYS A 96 4.39 -6.63 13.25
N GLU A 97 3.16 -6.76 12.74
CA GLU A 97 2.83 -7.67 11.64
C GLU A 97 3.63 -7.32 10.36
N MET A 98 3.75 -6.02 10.06
CA MET A 98 4.50 -5.58 8.87
C MET A 98 6.01 -5.74 9.03
N GLN A 99 6.58 -5.53 10.22
CA GLN A 99 7.99 -5.81 10.49
C GLN A 99 8.30 -7.31 10.33
N ALA A 100 7.44 -8.19 10.84
CA ALA A 100 7.61 -9.63 10.69
C ALA A 100 7.53 -10.05 9.21
N LYS A 101 6.60 -9.47 8.45
CA LYS A 101 6.46 -9.77 7.02
C LYS A 101 7.66 -9.29 6.19
N GLN A 102 8.18 -8.10 6.49
CA GLN A 102 9.39 -7.58 5.84
C GLN A 102 10.62 -8.46 6.09
N GLN A 103 10.78 -9.01 7.28
CA GLN A 103 11.90 -9.92 7.60
C GLN A 103 11.77 -11.28 6.89
N ALA A 104 10.53 -11.80 6.79
CA ALA A 104 10.27 -13.05 6.08
C ALA A 104 10.51 -12.92 4.57
N ASP A 105 10.05 -11.82 3.94
CA ASP A 105 10.26 -11.58 2.52
C ASP A 105 11.76 -11.38 2.20
N GLN A 106 12.52 -10.67 3.04
CA GLN A 106 13.98 -10.52 2.87
C GLN A 106 14.74 -11.86 2.96
N SER A 107 14.31 -12.76 3.84
CA SER A 107 14.94 -14.07 4.01
C SER A 107 14.65 -15.01 2.83
N ALA A 108 13.49 -14.86 2.18
CA ALA A 108 13.11 -15.63 1.00
C ALA A 108 13.88 -15.20 -0.26
N ASP A 109 14.16 -13.89 -0.40
CA ASP A 109 14.96 -13.37 -1.52
C ASP A 109 16.44 -13.85 -1.43
N ASP A 110 17.04 -13.83 -0.23
CA ASP A 110 18.45 -14.22 0.01
C ASP A 110 18.68 -15.74 -0.23
N GLU A 111 17.68 -16.57 0.10
CA GLU A 111 17.68 -18.01 -0.20
C GLU A 111 17.45 -18.36 -1.68
N GLY A 112 16.82 -17.47 -2.44
CA GLY A 112 16.61 -17.61 -3.88
C GLY A 112 17.87 -17.25 -4.68
N GLU A 113 18.61 -16.24 -4.23
CA GLU A 113 19.85 -15.78 -4.87
C GLU A 113 21.01 -16.80 -4.68
N THR A 114 21.08 -17.46 -3.52
CA THR A 114 22.13 -18.45 -3.20
C THR A 114 21.95 -19.83 -3.86
N ARG A 115 20.76 -20.15 -4.38
CA ARG A 115 20.48 -21.43 -5.09
C ARG A 115 20.64 -21.34 -6.61
N GLY A 116 20.98 -20.16 -7.15
CA GLY A 116 21.08 -19.88 -8.58
C GLY A 116 22.51 -19.83 -9.16
N ASP A 117 23.54 -20.06 -8.34
CA ASP A 117 24.97 -20.16 -8.75
C ASP A 117 25.37 -21.65 -8.95
#